data_AF-A0A653M047-F1
#
_entry.id   AF-A0A653M047-F1
#
_cell.length_a   1.000
_cell.length_b   1.000
_cell.length_c   1.000
_cell.angle_alpha   90.00
_cell.angle_beta   90.00
_cell.angle_gamma   90.00
#
_symmetry.space_group_name_H-M   'P 1'
#
loop_
_entity.id
_entity.type
_entity.pdbx_description
1 polymer ?
#
loop_
_entity_poly.entity_id
_entity_poly.type
_entity_poly.pdbx_seq_one_letter_code
_entity_poly.pdbx_strand_id
1 'polypeptide(L)'
;MQALPEPLDMSALTRPLPRHEVHEQWRAFVREDPGARDRIGRVRRLTTTLGAIGGLFGIFFFGLVGLLAYAQGGRNAGGIAFGMGTLVVVMILLAVILVRMTIRVWSRRTLRRTHLRLASFAEANGFDYRVGPIALQRDMPWRSRGSVNLHRVLRSREPRGIEIADYEVIGNRKNLAAPFGGYCALRMPVALPHILLRAQDGRRRGMTGAGAPADAQRLSLEGGFDRHFQLYCPVGYEADALYLFTPDVMARLLDHVRGFDVEIVDDWLLLVTSDDLVTTKVDDWQDIAAAVDAVDDRVERWARWRETRGDRRSAKTDESASTAAAGRVSTRGRRLSVRMSVDDILMWSALGLFVVGTIIGLR
;
A
#
# COMPACT_ATOMS: atom_id res chain seq x y z
N MET A 1 -6.13 -19.31 -19.22
CA MET A 1 -4.72 -18.85 -19.20
C MET A 1 -4.46 -18.40 -17.78
N GLN A 2 -3.60 -19.11 -17.05
CA GLN A 2 -3.31 -18.85 -15.65
C GLN A 2 -2.56 -17.51 -15.49
N ALA A 3 -2.84 -16.78 -14.41
CA ALA A 3 -2.21 -15.50 -14.13
C ALA A 3 -0.72 -15.61 -13.73
N LEU A 4 -0.30 -16.76 -13.21
CA LEU A 4 1.08 -17.09 -12.83
C LEU A 4 1.55 -18.36 -13.55
N PRO A 5 2.86 -18.48 -13.85
CA PRO A 5 3.39 -19.72 -14.38
C PRO A 5 3.37 -20.82 -13.31
N GLU A 6 2.93 -22.02 -13.68
CA GLU A 6 2.97 -23.20 -12.82
C GLU A 6 3.93 -24.28 -13.36
N PRO A 7 4.90 -24.77 -12.55
CA PRO A 7 5.27 -24.27 -11.23
C PRO A 7 6.14 -23.00 -11.29
N LEU A 8 6.08 -22.16 -10.26
CA LEU A 8 7.03 -21.06 -10.08
C LEU A 8 8.43 -21.60 -9.77
N ASP A 9 9.43 -21.24 -10.56
CA ASP A 9 10.84 -21.52 -10.27
C ASP A 9 11.36 -20.56 -9.19
N MET A 10 11.42 -21.05 -7.95
CA MET A 10 11.91 -20.30 -6.79
C MET A 10 13.41 -20.52 -6.51
N SER A 11 14.11 -21.32 -7.32
CA SER A 11 15.51 -21.70 -7.08
C SER A 11 16.44 -20.48 -7.04
N ALA A 12 16.15 -19.46 -7.84
CA ALA A 12 16.90 -18.21 -7.91
C ALA A 12 16.88 -17.42 -6.59
N LEU A 13 15.84 -17.56 -5.75
CA LEU A 13 15.68 -16.80 -4.51
C LEU A 13 16.65 -17.27 -3.40
N THR A 14 17.00 -18.56 -3.41
CA THR A 14 17.84 -19.18 -2.38
C THR A 14 19.26 -19.47 -2.87
N ARG A 15 19.48 -19.50 -4.19
CA ARG A 15 20.80 -19.79 -4.80
C ARG A 15 21.93 -19.00 -4.13
N PRO A 16 23.07 -19.65 -3.81
CA PRO A 16 24.25 -18.97 -3.32
C PRO A 16 24.83 -18.06 -4.42
N LEU A 17 25.16 -16.82 -4.04
CA LEU A 17 25.74 -15.81 -4.92
C LEU A 17 27.13 -15.41 -4.40
N PRO A 18 28.21 -15.93 -5.01
CA PRO A 18 29.58 -15.58 -4.68
C PRO A 18 29.83 -14.07 -4.75
N ARG A 19 30.71 -13.55 -3.89
CA ARG A 19 30.96 -12.09 -3.82
C ARG A 19 31.51 -11.51 -5.14
N HIS A 20 32.30 -12.28 -5.88
CA HIS A 20 32.90 -11.83 -7.13
C HIS A 20 31.83 -11.66 -8.24
N GLU A 21 30.97 -12.66 -8.44
CA GLU A 21 29.85 -12.61 -9.40
C GLU A 21 28.90 -11.45 -9.11
N VAL A 22 28.58 -11.21 -7.83
CA VAL A 22 27.71 -10.11 -7.41
C VAL A 22 28.23 -8.75 -7.88
N HIS A 23 29.55 -8.54 -7.89
CA HIS A 23 30.11 -7.24 -8.29
C HIS A 23 30.00 -7.01 -9.80
N GLU A 24 30.20 -8.05 -10.61
CA GLU A 24 30.07 -7.98 -12.05
C GLU A 24 28.61 -7.87 -12.49
N GLN A 25 27.75 -8.78 -12.01
CA GLN A 25 26.31 -8.77 -12.31
C GLN A 25 25.65 -7.47 -11.85
N TRP A 26 26.03 -6.95 -10.67
CA TRP A 26 25.50 -5.65 -10.22
C TRP A 26 25.90 -4.50 -11.12
N ARG A 27 27.12 -4.52 -11.69
CA ARG A 27 27.55 -3.48 -12.64
C ARG A 27 26.74 -3.55 -13.94
N ALA A 28 26.46 -4.75 -14.44
CA ALA A 28 25.59 -4.95 -15.60
C ALA A 28 24.15 -4.47 -15.30
N PHE A 29 23.57 -4.95 -14.21
CA PHE A 29 22.21 -4.62 -13.79
C PHE A 29 22.00 -3.11 -13.62
N VAL A 30 22.94 -2.39 -13.02
CA VAL A 30 22.85 -0.93 -12.84
C VAL A 30 22.97 -0.14 -14.15
N ARG A 31 23.56 -0.71 -15.20
CA ARG A 31 23.56 -0.08 -16.54
C ARG A 31 22.18 -0.12 -17.16
N GLU A 32 21.43 -1.20 -16.94
CA GLU A 32 20.06 -1.39 -17.45
C GLU A 32 19.02 -0.67 -16.58
N ASP A 33 19.19 -0.67 -15.25
CA ASP A 33 18.34 0.04 -14.30
C ASP A 33 19.17 0.94 -13.38
N PRO A 34 19.45 2.21 -13.79
CA PRO A 34 20.17 3.17 -12.96
C PRO A 34 19.49 3.50 -11.62
N GLY A 35 18.17 3.26 -11.52
CA GLY A 35 17.37 3.45 -10.30
C GLY A 35 17.84 2.58 -9.14
N ALA A 36 18.45 1.43 -9.45
CA ALA A 36 19.00 0.49 -8.48
C ALA A 36 20.06 1.07 -7.53
N ARG A 37 20.69 2.20 -7.87
CA ARG A 37 21.64 2.89 -6.98
C ARG A 37 20.98 3.58 -5.78
N ASP A 38 19.65 3.78 -5.84
CA ASP A 38 18.81 4.40 -4.83
C ASP A 38 19.44 5.68 -4.25
N ARG A 39 19.75 6.65 -5.13
CA ARG A 39 20.38 7.92 -4.72
C ARG A 39 19.48 8.70 -3.79
N ILE A 40 18.19 8.80 -4.12
CA ILE A 40 17.18 9.52 -3.34
C ILE A 40 17.00 8.87 -1.97
N GLY A 41 16.82 7.54 -1.91
CA GLY A 41 16.70 6.84 -0.63
C GLY A 41 17.98 6.92 0.20
N ARG A 42 19.17 7.03 -0.42
CA ARG A 42 20.42 7.26 0.29
C ARG A 42 20.46 8.64 0.96
N VAL A 43 20.06 9.69 0.24
CA VAL A 43 19.94 11.05 0.81
C VAL A 43 18.90 11.06 1.92
N ARG A 44 17.74 10.41 1.72
CA ARG A 44 16.70 10.28 2.75
C ARG A 44 17.23 9.58 4.01
N ARG A 45 17.94 8.45 3.87
CA ARG A 45 18.57 7.75 4.99
C ARG A 45 19.56 8.62 5.72
N LEU A 46 20.46 9.28 4.98
CA LEU A 46 21.48 10.14 5.56
C LEU A 46 20.85 11.30 6.35
N THR A 47 19.89 12.01 5.74
CA THR A 47 19.19 13.13 6.38
C THR A 47 18.42 12.70 7.62
N THR A 48 17.67 11.59 7.58
CA THR A 48 16.97 11.08 8.77
C THR A 48 17.93 10.63 9.87
N THR A 49 19.04 9.98 9.51
CA THR A 49 20.05 9.52 10.47
C THR A 49 20.75 10.72 11.13
N LEU A 50 21.15 11.73 10.36
CA LEU A 50 21.72 12.97 10.89
C LEU A 50 20.74 13.70 11.81
N GLY A 51 19.46 13.77 11.43
CA GLY A 51 18.41 14.33 12.27
C GLY A 51 18.24 13.58 13.58
N ALA A 52 18.22 12.24 13.54
CA ALA A 52 18.12 11.42 14.76
C ALA A 52 19.33 11.60 15.68
N ILE A 53 20.55 11.65 15.14
CA ILE A 53 21.78 11.92 15.90
C ILE A 53 21.73 13.32 16.52
N GLY A 54 21.34 14.33 15.75
CA GLY A 54 21.19 15.71 16.23
C GLY A 54 20.12 15.83 17.33
N GLY A 55 19.01 15.10 17.20
CA GLY A 55 17.98 15.01 18.22
C GLY A 55 18.50 14.45 19.55
N LEU A 56 19.22 13.32 19.48
CA LEU A 56 19.85 12.69 20.65
C LEU A 56 20.92 13.60 21.29
N PHE A 57 21.73 14.26 20.46
CA PHE A 57 22.73 15.21 20.93
C PHE A 57 22.08 16.42 21.60
N GLY A 58 20.97 16.94 21.06
CA GLY A 58 20.23 18.04 21.66
C GLY A 58 19.66 17.71 23.03
N ILE A 59 19.15 16.49 23.24
CA ILE A 59 18.71 16.01 24.57
C ILE A 59 19.86 16.13 25.58
N PHE A 60 21.04 15.62 25.22
CA PHE A 60 22.23 15.70 26.07
C PHE A 60 22.67 17.15 26.31
N PHE A 61 22.75 17.96 25.24
CA PHE A 61 23.19 19.35 25.30
C PHE A 61 22.29 20.21 26.18
N PHE A 62 20.97 20.21 25.95
CA PHE A 62 20.04 21.00 26.75
C PHE A 62 19.92 20.48 28.18
N GLY A 63 20.00 19.16 28.39
CA GLY A 63 20.05 18.56 29.73
C GLY A 63 21.28 19.01 30.51
N LEU A 64 22.46 19.02 29.88
CA LEU A 64 23.70 19.48 30.48
C LEU A 64 23.66 20.98 30.80
N VAL A 65 23.18 21.81 29.87
CA VAL A 65 23.02 23.26 30.09
C VAL A 65 22.06 23.54 31.24
N GLY A 66 20.92 22.84 31.31
CA GLY A 66 19.98 22.96 32.42
C GLY A 66 20.59 22.57 33.77
N LEU A 67 21.34 21.47 33.80
CA LEU A 67 22.02 20.99 35.01
C LEU A 67 23.10 21.98 35.48
N LEU A 68 23.94 22.47 34.58
CA LEU A 68 24.99 23.44 34.90
C LEU A 68 24.40 24.78 35.37
N ALA A 69 23.33 25.24 34.73
CA ALA A 69 22.64 26.46 35.15
C ALA A 69 22.04 26.33 36.56
N TYR A 70 21.51 25.16 36.90
CA TYR A 70 21.02 24.86 38.25
C TYR A 70 22.17 24.85 39.27
N ALA A 71 23.28 24.19 38.94
CA ALA A 71 24.46 24.08 39.81
C ALA A 71 25.13 25.43 40.12
N GLN A 72 25.02 26.42 39.23
CA GLN A 72 25.60 27.76 39.43
C GLN A 72 24.82 28.64 40.44
N GLY A 73 23.61 28.25 40.86
CA GLY A 73 22.88 28.91 41.95
C GLY A 73 22.48 30.39 41.71
N GLY A 74 22.48 30.85 40.45
CA GLY A 74 22.11 32.23 40.11
C GLY A 74 20.63 32.55 40.38
N ARG A 75 20.30 33.85 40.50
CA ARG A 75 18.92 34.32 40.79
C ARG A 75 17.83 33.76 39.85
N ASN A 76 18.20 33.42 38.62
CA ASN A 76 17.31 32.87 37.58
C ASN A 76 17.54 31.37 37.30
N ALA A 77 18.35 30.68 38.10
CA ALA A 77 18.76 29.29 37.85
C ALA A 77 17.58 28.32 37.72
N GLY A 78 16.56 28.47 38.58
CA GLY A 78 15.35 27.66 38.53
C GLY A 78 14.55 27.83 37.22
N GLY A 79 14.44 29.07 36.72
CA GLY A 79 13.74 29.36 35.47
C GLY A 79 14.45 28.81 34.24
N ILE A 80 15.78 28.92 34.20
CA ILE A 80 16.61 28.36 33.11
C ILE A 80 16.54 26.83 33.13
N ALA A 81 16.66 26.20 34.30
CA ALA A 81 16.57 24.76 34.44
C ALA A 81 15.20 24.22 34.01
N PHE A 82 14.12 24.91 34.38
CA PHE A 82 12.76 24.55 33.96
C PHE A 82 12.53 24.69 32.44
N GLY A 83 13.01 25.79 31.85
CA GLY A 83 12.95 26.00 30.40
C GLY A 83 13.73 24.95 29.62
N MET A 84 14.95 24.63 30.08
CA MET A 84 15.79 23.58 29.49
C MET A 84 15.17 22.19 29.67
N GLY A 85 14.58 21.90 30.82
CA GLY A 85 13.84 20.65 31.07
C GLY A 85 12.67 20.48 30.10
N THR A 86 11.92 21.55 29.84
CA THR A 86 10.83 21.55 28.85
C THR A 86 11.36 21.29 27.43
N LEU A 87 12.47 21.93 27.05
CA LEU A 87 13.14 21.68 25.76
C LEU A 87 13.61 20.23 25.64
N VAL A 88 14.16 19.65 26.71
CA VAL A 88 14.57 18.24 26.73
C VAL A 88 13.38 17.31 26.45
N VAL A 89 12.22 17.55 27.06
CA VAL A 89 11.00 16.74 26.80
C VAL A 89 10.57 16.84 25.33
N VAL A 90 10.55 18.04 24.76
CA VAL A 90 10.25 18.24 23.33
C VAL A 90 11.26 17.52 22.45
N MET A 91 12.55 17.59 22.79
CA MET A 91 13.63 16.92 22.06
C MET A 91 13.54 15.40 22.15
N ILE A 92 13.12 14.83 23.29
CA ILE A 92 12.86 13.39 23.44
C ILE A 92 11.74 12.96 22.48
N LEU A 93 10.62 13.68 22.44
CA LEU A 93 9.51 13.36 21.53
C LEU A 93 9.96 13.43 20.06
N LEU A 94 10.70 14.48 19.69
CA LEU A 94 11.26 14.62 18.35
C LEU A 94 12.25 13.51 18.01
N ALA A 95 13.16 13.16 18.93
CA ALA A 95 14.14 12.10 18.74
C ALA A 95 13.46 10.74 18.55
N VAL A 96 12.42 10.42 19.32
CA VAL A 96 11.64 9.19 19.14
C VAL A 96 11.03 9.12 17.73
N ILE A 97 10.44 10.22 17.25
CA ILE A 97 9.88 10.29 15.89
C ILE A 97 10.98 10.08 14.84
N LEU A 98 12.12 10.77 14.96
CA LEU A 98 13.23 10.70 14.01
C LEU A 98 13.93 9.34 14.02
N VAL A 99 14.12 8.72 15.19
CA VAL A 99 14.67 7.37 15.33
C VAL A 99 13.73 6.36 14.69
N ARG A 100 12.43 6.43 14.99
CA ARG A 100 11.42 5.56 14.37
C ARG A 100 11.41 5.74 12.84
N MET A 101 11.48 6.97 12.35
CA MET A 101 11.57 7.27 10.92
C MET A 101 12.86 6.70 10.31
N THR A 102 13.99 6.83 11.01
CA THR A 102 15.29 6.30 10.57
C THR A 102 15.27 4.78 10.47
N ILE A 103 14.84 4.08 11.52
CA ILE A 103 14.68 2.62 11.53
C ILE A 103 13.82 2.19 10.34
N ARG A 104 12.71 2.89 10.12
CA ARG A 104 11.76 2.62 9.05
C ARG A 104 12.34 2.83 7.65
N VAL A 105 13.16 3.86 7.41
CA VAL A 105 13.79 4.06 6.08
C VAL A 105 14.93 3.06 5.86
N TRP A 106 15.66 2.70 6.91
CA TRP A 106 16.75 1.73 6.84
C TRP A 106 16.28 0.30 6.66
N SER A 107 15.18 -0.11 7.29
CA SER A 107 14.61 -1.47 7.12
C SER A 107 14.17 -1.77 5.69
N ARG A 108 13.96 -0.73 4.87
CA ARG A 108 13.54 -0.83 3.46
C ARG A 108 14.71 -0.84 2.48
N ARG A 109 15.95 -0.83 2.98
CA ARG A 109 17.14 -0.91 2.14
C ARG A 109 17.22 -2.30 1.53
N THR A 110 16.97 -2.38 0.23
CA THR A 110 17.20 -3.61 -0.53
C THR A 110 18.70 -3.79 -0.78
N LEU A 111 19.21 -4.99 -0.53
CA LEU A 111 20.62 -5.32 -0.77
C LEU A 111 20.85 -5.63 -2.25
N ARG A 112 22.08 -5.42 -2.74
CA ARG A 112 22.46 -5.75 -4.13
C ARG A 112 22.13 -7.20 -4.49
N ARG A 113 22.43 -8.12 -3.59
CA ARG A 113 22.13 -9.56 -3.73
C ARG A 113 20.64 -9.82 -3.88
N THR A 114 19.81 -9.08 -3.16
CA THR A 114 18.35 -9.21 -3.24
C THR A 114 17.84 -8.80 -4.61
N HIS A 115 18.31 -7.67 -5.17
CA HIS A 115 17.95 -7.27 -6.53
C HIS A 115 18.38 -8.31 -7.58
N LEU A 116 19.59 -8.85 -7.47
CA LEU A 116 20.07 -9.86 -8.42
C LEU A 116 19.23 -11.15 -8.33
N ARG A 117 18.90 -11.61 -7.12
CA ARG A 117 18.02 -12.77 -6.92
C ARG A 117 16.63 -12.55 -7.50
N LEU A 118 16.05 -11.37 -7.27
CA LEU A 118 14.74 -11.01 -7.80
C LEU A 118 14.76 -10.88 -9.32
N ALA A 119 15.84 -10.35 -9.91
CA ALA A 119 16.01 -10.27 -11.35
C ALA A 119 16.11 -11.67 -11.98
N SER A 120 16.91 -12.58 -11.40
CA SER A 120 17.01 -13.96 -11.89
C SER A 120 15.70 -14.74 -11.69
N PHE A 121 15.02 -14.53 -10.56
CA PHE A 121 13.68 -15.10 -10.32
C PHE A 121 12.67 -14.60 -11.36
N ALA A 122 12.70 -13.31 -11.67
CA ALA A 122 11.84 -12.73 -12.68
C ALA A 122 12.07 -13.37 -14.05
N GLU A 123 13.34 -13.45 -14.46
CA GLU A 123 13.71 -14.04 -15.74
C GLU A 123 13.30 -15.51 -15.86
N ALA A 124 13.53 -16.32 -14.82
CA ALA A 124 13.16 -17.73 -14.78
C ALA A 124 11.64 -17.96 -14.90
N ASN A 125 10.83 -16.99 -14.46
CA ASN A 125 9.38 -17.06 -14.44
C ASN A 125 8.70 -16.14 -15.46
N GLY A 126 9.43 -15.61 -16.44
CA GLY A 126 8.84 -14.79 -17.51
C GLY A 126 8.35 -13.41 -17.06
N PHE A 127 8.89 -12.86 -15.97
CA PHE A 127 8.64 -11.49 -15.52
C PHE A 127 9.74 -10.53 -15.94
N ASP A 128 9.35 -9.27 -16.12
CA ASP A 128 10.26 -8.14 -16.15
C ASP A 128 10.39 -7.52 -14.76
N TYR A 129 11.62 -7.50 -14.23
CA TYR A 129 11.94 -6.88 -12.95
C TYR A 129 12.42 -5.44 -13.12
N ARG A 130 11.87 -4.53 -12.30
CA ARG A 130 12.30 -3.13 -12.22
C ARG A 130 12.47 -2.69 -10.77
N VAL A 131 13.50 -1.92 -10.46
CA VAL A 131 13.80 -1.55 -9.07
C VAL A 131 12.87 -0.45 -8.54
N GLY A 132 12.52 0.53 -9.37
CA GLY A 132 11.81 1.73 -8.93
C GLY A 132 12.73 2.86 -8.46
N PRO A 133 12.18 4.01 -8.08
CA PRO A 133 10.74 4.31 -8.03
C PRO A 133 10.14 4.47 -9.43
N ILE A 134 9.02 3.80 -9.69
CA ILE A 134 8.25 3.89 -10.94
C ILE A 134 6.82 4.34 -10.62
N ALA A 135 6.21 5.14 -11.49
CA ALA A 135 4.81 5.54 -11.31
C ALA A 135 3.85 4.37 -11.61
N LEU A 136 2.67 4.38 -10.98
CA LEU A 136 1.57 3.46 -11.30
C LEU A 136 1.26 3.42 -12.80
N GLN A 137 0.71 2.31 -13.27
CA GLN A 137 0.17 2.22 -14.64
C GLN A 137 -0.88 3.32 -14.90
N ARG A 138 -1.00 3.75 -16.17
CA ARG A 138 -1.78 4.96 -16.53
C ARG A 138 -3.25 4.87 -16.18
N ASP A 139 -3.79 3.68 -16.27
CA ASP A 139 -5.19 3.31 -16.09
C ASP A 139 -5.46 2.66 -14.74
N MET A 140 -4.46 2.53 -13.86
CA MET A 140 -4.66 1.98 -12.52
C MET A 140 -5.47 2.95 -11.65
N PRO A 141 -6.55 2.47 -10.99
CA PRO A 141 -7.52 3.33 -10.29
C PRO A 141 -6.95 4.03 -9.04
N TRP A 142 -5.80 3.58 -8.54
CA TRP A 142 -5.10 4.15 -7.38
C TRP A 142 -4.48 5.52 -7.63
N ARG A 143 -4.43 6.02 -8.86
CA ARG A 143 -3.94 7.39 -9.15
C ARG A 143 -4.70 8.47 -8.40
N SER A 144 -5.98 8.22 -8.10
CA SER A 144 -6.82 9.13 -7.30
C SER A 144 -6.41 9.22 -5.83
N ARG A 145 -5.53 8.32 -5.35
CA ARG A 145 -5.14 8.19 -3.93
C ARG A 145 -3.89 8.98 -3.53
N GLY A 146 -3.31 9.73 -4.46
CA GLY A 146 -2.08 10.51 -4.28
C GLY A 146 -0.93 10.02 -5.15
N SER A 147 0.27 10.52 -4.87
CA SER A 147 1.49 10.09 -5.59
C SER A 147 1.94 8.73 -5.05
N VAL A 148 1.82 7.69 -5.88
CA VAL A 148 2.26 6.34 -5.51
C VAL A 148 3.51 5.99 -6.29
N ASN A 149 4.56 5.66 -5.56
CA ASN A 149 5.81 5.14 -6.10
C ASN A 149 5.85 3.63 -5.92
N LEU A 150 6.16 2.94 -7.01
CA LEU A 150 6.36 1.50 -7.05
C LEU A 150 7.85 1.18 -6.95
N HIS A 151 8.15 0.19 -6.12
CA HIS A 151 9.48 -0.37 -5.92
C HIS A 151 9.42 -1.88 -6.15
N ARG A 152 10.52 -2.48 -6.60
CA ARG A 152 10.65 -3.93 -6.86
C ARG A 152 9.44 -4.46 -7.64
N VAL A 153 9.23 -3.91 -8.84
CA VAL A 153 8.09 -4.22 -9.70
C VAL A 153 8.41 -5.44 -10.55
N LEU A 154 7.54 -6.44 -10.50
CA LEU A 154 7.52 -7.60 -11.39
C LEU A 154 6.29 -7.51 -12.27
N ARG A 155 6.48 -7.51 -13.59
CA ARG A 155 5.39 -7.52 -14.57
C ARG A 155 5.51 -8.75 -15.43
N SER A 156 4.44 -9.53 -15.53
CA SER A 156 4.44 -10.68 -16.42
C SER A 156 4.57 -10.20 -17.86
N ARG A 157 5.34 -10.93 -18.67
CA ARG A 157 5.46 -10.70 -20.11
C ARG A 157 4.23 -11.18 -20.88
N GLU A 158 3.31 -11.91 -20.23
CA GLU A 158 2.11 -12.43 -20.87
C GLU A 158 0.99 -11.39 -21.00
N PRO A 159 0.07 -11.53 -21.99
CA PRO A 159 -0.98 -10.54 -22.26
C PRO A 159 -2.05 -10.38 -21.16
N ARG A 160 -2.35 -11.44 -20.41
CA ARG A 160 -3.20 -11.39 -19.21
C ARG A 160 -2.43 -10.91 -17.97
N GLY A 161 -1.20 -10.45 -18.17
CA GLY A 161 -0.12 -10.40 -17.19
C GLY A 161 -0.47 -9.75 -15.86
N ILE A 162 0.04 -10.39 -14.81
CA ILE A 162 -0.01 -9.94 -13.43
C ILE A 162 1.12 -8.94 -13.15
N GLU A 163 0.84 -7.94 -12.31
CA GLU A 163 1.86 -7.05 -11.75
C GLU A 163 1.96 -7.26 -10.25
N ILE A 164 3.15 -7.56 -9.75
CA ILE A 164 3.44 -7.74 -8.33
C ILE A 164 4.48 -6.69 -7.95
N ALA A 165 4.17 -5.82 -6.99
CA ALA A 165 5.04 -4.71 -6.65
C ALA A 165 4.89 -4.26 -5.20
N ASP A 166 5.92 -3.60 -4.69
CA ASP A 166 5.82 -2.85 -3.44
C ASP A 166 5.49 -1.39 -3.73
N TYR A 167 4.57 -0.82 -2.95
CA TYR A 167 4.11 0.55 -3.13
C TYR A 167 4.48 1.43 -1.93
N GLU A 168 4.72 2.70 -2.22
CA GLU A 168 4.90 3.77 -1.24
C GLU A 168 4.03 4.97 -1.67
N VAL A 169 3.06 5.34 -0.85
CA VAL A 169 2.19 6.49 -1.10
C VAL A 169 2.82 7.73 -0.47
N ILE A 170 3.28 8.65 -1.31
CA ILE A 170 3.86 9.94 -0.92
C ILE A 170 2.79 11.04 -1.03
N GLY A 171 2.75 11.92 -0.03
CA GLY A 171 1.96 13.15 -0.11
C GLY A 171 0.47 13.01 0.20
N ASN A 172 0.04 11.93 0.86
CA ASN A 172 -1.33 11.91 1.39
C ASN A 172 -1.43 12.87 2.58
N ARG A 173 -2.16 13.99 2.40
CA ARG A 173 -2.43 15.03 3.42
C ARG A 173 -2.96 14.48 4.75
N LYS A 174 -3.50 13.25 4.76
CA LYS A 174 -4.20 12.66 5.90
C LYS A 174 -3.35 11.73 6.78
N ASN A 175 -2.10 11.44 6.40
CA ASN A 175 -1.25 10.49 7.13
C ASN A 175 0.15 11.08 7.34
N LEU A 176 0.57 11.25 8.61
CA LEU A 176 1.92 11.70 8.95
C LEU A 176 3.03 10.74 8.50
N ALA A 177 2.70 9.49 8.14
CA ALA A 177 3.63 8.51 7.61
C ALA A 177 3.10 7.89 6.31
N ALA A 178 3.89 7.97 5.24
CA ALA A 178 3.61 7.35 3.93
C ALA A 178 3.11 5.89 4.10
N PRO A 179 1.86 5.58 3.72
CA PRO A 179 1.38 4.21 3.52
C PRO A 179 2.37 3.45 2.63
N PHE A 180 2.71 2.24 3.04
CA PHE A 180 3.50 1.34 2.23
C PHE A 180 2.94 -0.06 2.39
N GLY A 181 3.29 -0.92 1.45
CA GLY A 181 3.01 -2.34 1.47
C GLY A 181 3.33 -2.93 0.12
N GLY A 182 2.76 -4.09 -0.16
CA GLY A 182 2.83 -4.75 -1.45
C GLY A 182 1.45 -5.00 -2.01
N TYR A 183 1.39 -5.15 -3.33
CA TYR A 183 0.18 -5.58 -4.00
C TYR A 183 0.50 -6.51 -5.15
N CYS A 184 -0.52 -7.29 -5.50
CA CYS A 184 -0.61 -8.07 -6.71
C CYS A 184 -1.84 -7.58 -7.49
N ALA A 185 -1.67 -7.28 -8.78
CA ALA A 185 -2.69 -6.70 -9.63
C ALA A 185 -2.93 -7.58 -10.85
N LEU A 186 -4.18 -7.96 -11.04
CA LEU A 186 -4.66 -8.75 -12.17
C LEU A 186 -5.63 -7.92 -13.00
N ARG A 187 -5.56 -8.08 -14.33
CA ARG A 187 -6.59 -7.57 -15.23
C ARG A 187 -7.71 -8.57 -15.39
N MET A 188 -8.93 -8.08 -15.18
CA MET A 188 -10.14 -8.83 -15.44
C MET A 188 -10.59 -8.54 -16.89
N PRO A 189 -11.15 -9.54 -17.59
CA PRO A 189 -11.65 -9.35 -18.96
C PRO A 189 -12.88 -8.44 -19.01
N VAL A 190 -13.57 -8.27 -17.88
CA VAL A 190 -14.74 -7.39 -17.76
C VAL A 190 -14.60 -6.49 -16.53
N ALA A 191 -15.11 -5.27 -16.63
CA ALA A 191 -15.19 -4.39 -15.48
C ALA A 191 -16.21 -4.93 -14.47
N LEU A 192 -15.97 -4.83 -13.17
CA LEU A 192 -16.91 -5.22 -12.10
C LEU A 192 -17.24 -4.02 -11.20
N PRO A 193 -18.37 -4.05 -10.46
CA PRO A 193 -18.67 -3.02 -9.46
C PRO A 193 -17.51 -2.87 -8.48
N HIS A 194 -17.28 -1.65 -7.97
CA HIS A 194 -16.18 -1.43 -7.05
C HIS A 194 -16.46 -2.08 -5.71
N ILE A 195 -15.77 -3.18 -5.44
CA ILE A 195 -15.89 -3.95 -4.21
C ILE A 195 -14.58 -3.88 -3.46
N LEU A 196 -14.66 -3.69 -2.15
CA LEU A 196 -13.50 -3.80 -1.25
C LEU A 196 -13.80 -4.85 -0.19
N LEU A 197 -12.99 -5.89 -0.15
CA LEU A 197 -12.96 -6.87 0.91
C LEU A 197 -11.73 -6.59 1.77
N ARG A 198 -11.94 -6.05 2.97
CA ARG A 198 -10.87 -5.73 3.91
C ARG A 198 -10.57 -6.90 4.82
N ALA A 199 -9.32 -7.35 4.90
CA ALA A 199 -8.87 -8.30 5.89
C ALA A 199 -8.86 -7.68 7.29
N GLN A 200 -9.29 -8.45 8.29
CA GLN A 200 -9.24 -8.07 9.71
C GLN A 200 -8.03 -8.65 10.43
N ASP A 201 -7.48 -9.72 9.87
CA ASP A 201 -6.23 -10.35 10.31
C ASP A 201 -5.04 -9.57 9.72
N GLY A 202 -4.12 -9.11 10.57
CA GLY A 202 -2.90 -8.39 10.16
C GLY A 202 -2.67 -7.06 10.89
N ARG A 203 -1.59 -6.34 10.52
CA ARG A 203 -1.32 -4.99 11.05
C ARG A 203 -2.38 -4.03 10.53
N ARG A 204 -3.37 -3.72 11.39
CA ARG A 204 -4.35 -2.66 11.14
C ARG A 204 -3.61 -1.38 10.78
N ARG A 205 -3.75 -0.97 9.52
CA ARG A 205 -3.34 0.35 9.09
C ARG A 205 -4.55 1.06 8.56
N GLY A 206 -4.63 2.36 8.82
CA GLY A 206 -5.52 3.26 8.12
C GLY A 206 -5.21 3.14 6.63
N MET A 207 -5.90 2.21 5.98
CA MET A 207 -6.30 2.19 4.59
C MET A 207 -5.35 2.91 3.65
N THR A 208 -4.64 2.09 2.88
CA THR A 208 -4.47 2.23 1.43
C THR A 208 -4.99 3.55 0.81
N GLY A 209 -4.42 4.69 1.19
CA GLY A 209 -4.50 6.00 0.53
C GLY A 209 -5.87 6.70 0.40
N ALA A 210 -7.00 6.00 0.33
CA ALA A 210 -8.34 6.55 0.27
C ALA A 210 -9.00 6.42 1.66
N GLY A 211 -9.74 7.39 2.16
CA GLY A 211 -10.39 7.30 3.47
C GLY A 211 -11.42 6.15 3.59
N ALA A 212 -12.04 6.01 4.77
CA ALA A 212 -12.87 4.84 5.10
C ALA A 212 -14.06 4.79 4.18
N PRO A 213 -14.37 3.65 3.53
CA PRO A 213 -15.67 3.52 2.91
C PRO A 213 -16.74 3.90 3.93
N ALA A 214 -17.79 4.59 3.48
CA ALA A 214 -18.89 4.95 4.36
C ALA A 214 -19.52 3.70 4.98
N ASP A 215 -19.91 3.76 6.25
CA ASP A 215 -20.48 2.59 6.96
C ASP A 215 -21.75 2.05 6.27
N ALA A 216 -22.52 2.93 5.61
CA ALA A 216 -23.69 2.58 4.82
C ALA A 216 -23.39 1.70 3.58
N GLN A 217 -22.11 1.54 3.25
CA GLN A 217 -21.63 0.71 2.15
C GLN A 217 -21.10 -0.65 2.61
N ARG A 218 -21.12 -0.91 3.92
CA ARG A 218 -20.73 -2.19 4.49
C ARG A 218 -21.86 -3.21 4.29
N LEU A 219 -21.49 -4.38 3.80
CA LEU A 219 -22.37 -5.53 3.67
C LEU A 219 -21.81 -6.67 4.51
N SER A 220 -22.57 -7.14 5.49
CA SER A 220 -22.19 -8.31 6.29
C SER A 220 -22.58 -9.59 5.56
N LEU A 221 -21.69 -10.58 5.59
CA LEU A 221 -21.94 -11.90 5.00
C LEU A 221 -22.19 -12.95 6.08
N GLU A 222 -22.84 -14.06 5.69
CA GLU A 222 -23.20 -15.16 6.58
C GLU A 222 -21.97 -16.00 7.02
N GLY A 223 -22.18 -17.00 7.87
CA GLY A 223 -21.15 -17.99 8.24
C GLY A 223 -20.01 -17.45 9.13
N GLY A 224 -20.13 -16.23 9.67
CA GLY A 224 -19.09 -15.61 10.50
C GLY A 224 -17.87 -15.11 9.71
N PHE A 225 -18.04 -14.92 8.41
CA PHE A 225 -17.03 -14.34 7.52
C PHE A 225 -16.57 -12.94 7.97
N ASP A 226 -17.50 -12.19 8.57
CA ASP A 226 -17.30 -10.90 9.23
C ASP A 226 -16.30 -10.91 10.40
N ARG A 227 -15.72 -12.06 10.79
CA ARG A 227 -14.60 -12.13 11.73
C ARG A 227 -13.24 -11.94 11.05
N HIS A 228 -13.13 -12.35 9.79
CA HIS A 228 -11.88 -12.34 9.03
C HIS A 228 -11.86 -11.26 7.96
N PHE A 229 -13.02 -10.91 7.39
CA PHE A 229 -13.13 -9.89 6.37
C PHE A 229 -14.27 -8.93 6.62
N GLN A 230 -14.19 -7.73 6.05
CA GLN A 230 -15.30 -6.77 5.98
C GLN A 230 -15.53 -6.42 4.52
N LEU A 231 -16.74 -6.69 4.03
CA LEU A 231 -17.11 -6.41 2.64
C LEU A 231 -17.75 -5.02 2.52
N TYR A 232 -17.30 -4.26 1.53
CA TYR A 232 -17.84 -2.97 1.15
C TYR A 232 -18.21 -2.97 -0.33
N CYS A 233 -19.37 -2.42 -0.65
CA CYS A 233 -19.84 -2.25 -2.02
C CYS A 233 -20.60 -0.93 -2.20
N PRO A 234 -20.81 -0.44 -3.42
CA PRO A 234 -21.57 0.77 -3.67
C PRO A 234 -23.05 0.55 -3.33
N VAL A 235 -23.73 1.57 -2.82
CA VAL A 235 -25.16 1.48 -2.50
C VAL A 235 -25.94 1.11 -3.77
N GLY A 236 -26.81 0.11 -3.68
CA GLY A 236 -27.58 -0.44 -4.80
C GLY A 236 -26.88 -1.54 -5.59
N TYR A 237 -25.68 -1.97 -5.17
CA TYR A 237 -24.92 -3.08 -5.76
C TYR A 237 -24.77 -4.28 -4.81
N GLU A 238 -25.55 -4.32 -3.74
CA GLU A 238 -25.51 -5.36 -2.71
C GLU A 238 -25.81 -6.75 -3.30
N ALA A 239 -26.82 -6.84 -4.17
CA ALA A 239 -27.17 -8.09 -4.84
C ALA A 239 -26.08 -8.59 -5.78
N ASP A 240 -25.39 -7.68 -6.48
CA ASP A 240 -24.25 -8.03 -7.32
C ASP A 240 -23.07 -8.52 -6.45
N ALA A 241 -22.83 -7.88 -5.30
CA ALA A 241 -21.82 -8.33 -4.35
C ALA A 241 -22.13 -9.73 -3.79
N LEU A 242 -23.35 -10.00 -3.35
CA LEU A 242 -23.76 -11.33 -2.85
C LEU A 242 -23.57 -12.44 -3.89
N TYR A 243 -23.79 -12.14 -5.17
CA TYR A 243 -23.55 -13.11 -6.25
C TYR A 243 -22.06 -13.39 -6.47
N LEU A 244 -21.19 -12.39 -6.24
CA LEU A 244 -19.74 -12.57 -6.39
C LEU A 244 -19.13 -13.35 -5.21
N PHE A 245 -19.70 -13.21 -4.00
CA PHE A 245 -19.26 -13.89 -2.79
C PHE A 245 -20.21 -15.03 -2.39
N THR A 246 -20.32 -16.03 -3.27
CA THR A 246 -21.00 -17.28 -2.92
C THR A 246 -20.23 -18.02 -1.81
N PRO A 247 -20.86 -18.94 -1.05
CA PRO A 247 -20.21 -19.63 0.08
C PRO A 247 -18.90 -20.35 -0.28
N ASP A 248 -18.79 -20.90 -1.48
CA ASP A 248 -17.56 -21.54 -1.98
C ASP A 248 -16.44 -20.52 -2.25
N VAL A 249 -16.77 -19.33 -2.73
CA VAL A 249 -15.82 -18.22 -2.88
C VAL A 249 -15.33 -17.78 -1.51
N MET A 250 -16.25 -17.60 -0.56
CA MET A 250 -15.93 -17.18 0.81
C MET A 250 -14.98 -18.17 1.49
N ALA A 251 -15.25 -19.48 1.39
CA ALA A 251 -14.37 -20.52 1.93
C ALA A 251 -12.96 -20.44 1.31
N ARG A 252 -12.85 -20.33 -0.01
CA ARG A 252 -11.54 -20.25 -0.67
C ARG A 252 -10.74 -19.00 -0.28
N LEU A 253 -11.41 -17.85 -0.13
CA LEU A 253 -10.78 -16.62 0.35
C LEU A 253 -10.28 -16.77 1.79
N LEU A 254 -11.06 -17.45 2.64
CA LEU A 254 -10.63 -17.78 4.01
C LEU A 254 -9.45 -18.75 4.03
N ASP A 255 -9.30 -19.63 3.06
CA ASP A 255 -8.21 -20.61 3.07
C ASP A 255 -6.90 -20.06 2.50
N HIS A 256 -6.98 -19.20 1.47
CA HIS A 256 -5.80 -18.83 0.67
C HIS A 256 -5.48 -17.33 0.61
N VAL A 257 -6.39 -16.44 1.02
CA VAL A 257 -6.25 -14.99 0.82
C VAL A 257 -6.21 -14.22 2.15
N ARG A 258 -6.03 -14.92 3.27
CA ARG A 258 -5.91 -14.28 4.59
C ARG A 258 -4.71 -13.32 4.62
N GLY A 259 -4.94 -12.13 5.19
CA GLY A 259 -3.92 -11.08 5.27
C GLY A 259 -3.84 -10.16 4.05
N PHE A 260 -4.60 -10.44 2.98
CA PHE A 260 -4.76 -9.53 1.84
C PHE A 260 -6.12 -8.83 1.87
N ASP A 261 -6.10 -7.51 1.71
CA ASP A 261 -7.28 -6.79 1.23
C ASP A 261 -7.49 -7.14 -0.25
N VAL A 262 -8.72 -7.46 -0.65
CA VAL A 262 -9.09 -7.67 -2.06
C VAL A 262 -9.89 -6.47 -2.53
N GLU A 263 -9.40 -5.76 -3.54
CA GLU A 263 -10.09 -4.62 -4.13
C GLU A 263 -10.38 -4.89 -5.61
N ILE A 264 -11.65 -4.85 -5.97
CA ILE A 264 -12.13 -4.91 -7.34
C ILE A 264 -12.53 -3.50 -7.74
N VAL A 265 -11.98 -2.98 -8.83
CA VAL A 265 -12.30 -1.61 -9.28
C VAL A 265 -12.04 -1.46 -10.78
N ASP A 266 -13.08 -1.01 -11.49
CA ASP A 266 -13.11 -1.06 -12.96
C ASP A 266 -12.77 -2.50 -13.44
N ASP A 267 -11.75 -2.69 -14.25
CA ASP A 267 -11.25 -3.97 -14.78
C ASP A 267 -10.03 -4.51 -14.00
N TRP A 268 -9.77 -4.01 -12.79
CA TRP A 268 -8.69 -4.46 -11.95
C TRP A 268 -9.18 -5.28 -10.76
N LEU A 269 -8.43 -6.33 -10.46
CA LEU A 269 -8.46 -7.00 -9.18
C LEU A 269 -7.10 -6.82 -8.50
N LEU A 270 -7.12 -6.35 -7.26
CA LEU A 270 -5.94 -6.00 -6.48
C LEU A 270 -5.95 -6.79 -5.18
N LEU A 271 -4.89 -7.55 -4.92
CA LEU A 271 -4.59 -8.13 -3.61
C LEU A 271 -3.57 -7.20 -2.95
N VAL A 272 -3.87 -6.70 -1.76
CA VAL A 272 -3.07 -5.65 -1.11
C VAL A 272 -2.72 -6.06 0.31
N THR A 273 -1.48 -5.88 0.68
CA THR A 273 -1.00 -6.13 2.05
C THR A 273 -0.26 -4.92 2.60
N SER A 274 -0.12 -4.85 3.92
CA SER A 274 0.67 -3.83 4.62
C SER A 274 2.17 -4.11 4.63
N ASP A 275 2.56 -5.37 4.38
CA ASP A 275 3.94 -5.81 4.32
C ASP A 275 4.45 -5.82 2.88
N ASP A 276 5.76 -5.91 2.69
CA ASP A 276 6.33 -6.02 1.35
C ASP A 276 6.05 -7.39 0.78
N LEU A 277 5.64 -7.43 -0.49
CA LEU A 277 5.26 -8.64 -1.18
C LEU A 277 6.42 -9.19 -2.01
N VAL A 278 7.26 -8.32 -2.59
CA VAL A 278 8.38 -8.74 -3.43
C VAL A 278 9.63 -8.99 -2.58
N THR A 279 9.70 -10.19 -2.00
CA THR A 279 10.77 -10.62 -1.10
C THR A 279 11.57 -11.80 -1.67
N THR A 280 12.60 -12.25 -0.94
CA THR A 280 13.38 -13.46 -1.29
C THR A 280 12.98 -14.68 -0.47
N LYS A 281 11.88 -14.62 0.29
CA LYS A 281 11.41 -15.76 1.08
C LYS A 281 10.53 -16.64 0.20
N VAL A 282 10.79 -17.95 0.21
CA VAL A 282 10.07 -18.92 -0.61
C VAL A 282 8.61 -19.01 -0.17
N ASP A 283 8.35 -19.07 1.13
CA ASP A 283 7.00 -19.16 1.70
C ASP A 283 6.10 -17.99 1.26
N ASP A 284 6.63 -16.75 1.25
CA ASP A 284 5.89 -15.58 0.78
C ASP A 284 5.40 -15.77 -0.68
N TRP A 285 6.21 -16.39 -1.55
CA TRP A 285 5.84 -16.65 -2.96
C TRP A 285 4.83 -17.79 -3.12
N GLN A 286 4.86 -18.79 -2.23
CA GLN A 286 3.87 -19.85 -2.20
C GLN A 286 2.50 -19.30 -1.78
N ASP A 287 2.47 -18.44 -0.77
CA ASP A 287 1.26 -17.76 -0.31
C ASP A 287 0.69 -16.84 -1.40
N ILE A 288 1.55 -16.08 -2.10
CA ILE A 288 1.13 -15.27 -3.26
C ILE A 288 0.51 -16.13 -4.35
N ALA A 289 1.18 -17.24 -4.72
CA ALA A 289 0.71 -18.11 -5.77
C ALA A 289 -0.66 -18.71 -5.44
N ALA A 290 -0.81 -19.21 -4.21
CA ALA A 290 -2.08 -19.74 -3.72
C ALA A 290 -3.18 -18.66 -3.69
N ALA A 291 -2.87 -17.44 -3.25
CA ALA A 291 -3.84 -16.34 -3.22
C ALA A 291 -4.25 -15.89 -4.62
N VAL A 292 -3.31 -15.87 -5.58
CA VAL A 292 -3.59 -15.51 -6.97
C VAL A 292 -4.43 -16.60 -7.64
N ASP A 293 -4.05 -17.87 -7.53
CA ASP A 293 -4.84 -19.00 -8.05
C ASP A 293 -6.26 -19.01 -7.46
N ALA A 294 -6.36 -18.72 -6.16
CA ALA A 294 -7.63 -18.62 -5.46
C ALA A 294 -8.61 -17.65 -6.14
N VAL A 295 -8.09 -16.56 -6.69
CA VAL A 295 -8.88 -15.48 -7.26
C VAL A 295 -8.97 -15.54 -8.78
N ASP A 296 -7.94 -16.01 -9.49
CA ASP A 296 -7.91 -16.09 -10.96
C ASP A 296 -9.06 -16.96 -11.51
N ASP A 297 -9.28 -18.14 -10.93
CA ASP A 297 -10.41 -18.99 -11.32
C ASP A 297 -11.77 -18.28 -11.13
N ARG A 298 -11.85 -17.34 -10.18
CA ARG A 298 -13.08 -16.62 -9.85
C ARG A 298 -13.32 -15.50 -10.84
N VAL A 299 -12.26 -14.79 -11.25
CA VAL A 299 -12.31 -13.77 -12.32
C VAL A 299 -12.93 -14.34 -13.58
N GLU A 300 -12.55 -15.55 -14.01
CA GLU A 300 -13.14 -16.18 -15.20
C GLU A 300 -14.63 -16.54 -15.04
N ARG A 301 -15.05 -16.97 -13.84
CA ARG A 301 -16.47 -17.24 -13.57
C ARG A 301 -17.30 -15.95 -13.50
N TRP A 302 -16.79 -14.93 -12.84
CA TRP A 302 -17.45 -13.63 -12.75
C TRP A 302 -17.60 -12.96 -14.12
N ALA A 303 -16.59 -13.11 -14.98
CA ALA A 303 -16.64 -12.66 -16.37
C ALA A 303 -17.79 -13.31 -17.15
N ARG A 304 -17.83 -14.66 -17.14
CA ARG A 304 -18.89 -15.42 -17.80
C ARG A 304 -20.29 -15.08 -17.30
N TRP A 305 -20.46 -14.94 -15.98
CA TRP A 305 -21.73 -14.53 -15.39
C TRP A 305 -22.18 -13.14 -15.87
N ARG A 306 -21.24 -12.19 -15.93
CA ARG A 306 -21.56 -10.82 -16.35
C ARG A 306 -21.98 -10.76 -17.81
N GLU A 307 -21.31 -11.51 -18.68
CA GLU A 307 -21.68 -11.65 -20.09
C GLU A 307 -23.10 -12.23 -20.22
N THR A 308 -23.40 -13.34 -19.54
CA THR A 308 -24.76 -13.93 -19.58
C THR A 308 -25.84 -12.99 -19.04
N ARG A 309 -25.52 -12.14 -18.06
CA ARG A 309 -26.46 -11.14 -17.52
C ARG A 309 -26.62 -9.96 -18.48
N GLY A 310 -25.54 -9.52 -19.14
CA GLY A 310 -25.55 -8.50 -20.19
C GLY A 310 -26.44 -8.92 -21.35
N ASP A 311 -26.28 -10.16 -21.84
CA ASP A 311 -27.09 -10.74 -22.91
C ASP A 311 -28.57 -10.84 -22.53
N ARG A 312 -28.88 -11.26 -21.29
CA ARG A 312 -30.26 -11.29 -20.78
C ARG A 312 -30.90 -9.90 -20.67
N ARG A 313 -30.10 -8.86 -20.40
CA ARG A 313 -30.58 -7.47 -20.38
C ARG A 313 -30.79 -6.95 -21.79
N SER A 314 -29.87 -7.20 -22.71
CA SER A 314 -30.01 -6.86 -24.13
C SER A 314 -31.24 -7.54 -24.74
N ALA A 315 -31.45 -8.83 -24.48
CA ALA A 315 -32.63 -9.58 -24.95
C ALA A 315 -33.97 -9.11 -24.34
N LYS A 316 -33.95 -8.42 -23.19
CA LYS A 316 -35.14 -7.78 -22.59
C LYS A 316 -35.32 -6.32 -23.00
N THR A 317 -34.34 -5.71 -23.65
CA THR A 317 -34.31 -4.27 -23.98
C THR A 317 -34.24 -4.03 -25.49
N ASP A 318 -34.73 -4.96 -26.31
CA ASP A 318 -35.08 -4.67 -27.71
C ASP A 318 -36.40 -3.89 -27.76
N GLU A 319 -36.34 -2.67 -27.25
CA GLU A 319 -36.99 -1.47 -27.78
C GLU A 319 -36.35 -0.27 -27.07
N SER A 320 -35.48 0.43 -27.81
CA SER A 320 -34.78 1.67 -27.44
C SER A 320 -33.51 1.55 -26.57
N ALA A 321 -32.38 1.59 -27.29
CA ALA A 321 -31.13 2.30 -27.00
C ALA A 321 -29.89 1.49 -26.54
N SER A 322 -28.98 1.33 -27.51
CA SER A 322 -27.51 1.31 -27.41
C SER A 322 -26.83 0.03 -26.90
N THR A 323 -26.37 -0.75 -27.87
CA THR A 323 -25.44 -1.89 -27.78
C THR A 323 -24.06 -1.53 -27.20
N ALA A 324 -23.78 -0.26 -26.88
CA ALA A 324 -22.53 0.17 -26.22
C ALA A 324 -22.62 0.22 -24.67
N ALA A 325 -23.79 -0.05 -24.08
CA ALA A 325 -24.02 0.02 -22.63
C ALA A 325 -23.91 -1.34 -21.90
N ALA A 326 -23.90 -2.46 -22.62
CA ALA A 326 -24.05 -3.81 -22.04
C ALA A 326 -22.88 -4.28 -21.14
N GLY A 327 -21.73 -3.58 -21.15
CA GLY A 327 -20.57 -3.92 -20.30
C GLY A 327 -20.27 -2.94 -19.15
N ARG A 328 -20.91 -1.76 -19.09
CA ARG A 328 -20.46 -0.65 -18.24
C ARG A 328 -21.10 -0.67 -16.85
N VAL A 329 -20.28 -0.65 -15.80
CA VAL A 329 -20.73 -0.34 -14.43
C VAL A 329 -21.24 1.09 -14.40
N SER A 330 -22.42 1.34 -13.82
CA SER A 330 -22.95 2.70 -13.68
C SER A 330 -22.01 3.59 -12.87
N THR A 331 -22.06 4.91 -13.06
CA THR A 331 -21.19 5.86 -12.34
C THR A 331 -21.25 5.69 -10.82
N ARG A 332 -22.41 5.35 -10.25
CA ARG A 332 -22.57 5.06 -8.81
C ARG A 332 -21.87 3.77 -8.38
N GLY A 333 -21.80 2.76 -9.24
CA GLY A 333 -21.13 1.48 -8.95
C GLY A 333 -19.62 1.52 -9.13
N ARG A 334 -19.06 2.57 -9.73
CA ARG A 334 -17.64 2.63 -10.08
C ARG A 334 -16.73 2.96 -8.90
N ARG A 335 -17.22 3.65 -7.87
CA ARG A 335 -16.37 4.13 -6.77
C ARG A 335 -17.09 4.04 -5.43
N LEU A 336 -16.38 3.58 -4.39
CA LEU A 336 -16.83 3.72 -3.01
C LEU A 336 -16.77 5.19 -2.58
N SER A 337 -17.77 5.63 -1.82
CA SER A 337 -17.73 6.94 -1.16
C SER A 337 -16.89 6.84 0.11
N VAL A 338 -16.15 7.90 0.38
CA VAL A 338 -15.14 7.94 1.43
C VAL A 338 -15.57 8.91 2.53
N ARG A 339 -15.48 8.50 3.80
CA ARG A 339 -15.65 9.37 4.96
C ARG A 339 -14.47 10.36 5.06
N MET A 340 -14.74 11.56 5.57
CA MET A 340 -13.68 12.43 6.07
C MET A 340 -12.97 11.74 7.25
N SER A 341 -11.64 11.79 7.27
CA SER A 341 -10.88 11.28 8.41
C SER A 341 -11.13 12.18 9.62
N VAL A 342 -11.14 11.62 10.83
CA VAL A 342 -11.17 12.42 12.07
C VAL A 342 -10.00 13.40 12.12
N ASP A 343 -8.87 13.03 11.51
CA ASP A 343 -7.70 13.90 11.34
C ASP A 343 -7.96 15.08 10.41
N ASP A 344 -8.83 14.94 9.39
CA ASP A 344 -9.25 16.07 8.56
C ASP A 344 -10.09 17.05 9.38
N ILE A 345 -11.00 16.53 10.21
CA ILE A 345 -11.85 17.36 11.08
C ILE A 345 -10.98 18.12 12.07
N LEU A 346 -9.99 17.45 12.68
CA LEU A 346 -9.01 18.06 13.60
C LEU A 346 -8.10 19.10 12.90
N MET A 347 -7.65 18.82 11.68
CA MET A 347 -6.84 19.76 10.91
C MET A 347 -7.64 21.00 10.48
N TRP A 348 -8.87 20.82 9.99
CA TRP A 348 -9.74 21.94 9.61
C TRP A 348 -10.20 22.76 10.81
N SER A 349 -10.44 22.11 11.96
CA SER A 349 -10.75 22.83 13.20
C SER A 349 -9.53 23.55 13.77
N ALA A 350 -8.33 22.97 13.69
CA ALA A 350 -7.07 23.65 14.07
C ALA A 350 -6.75 24.83 13.14
N LEU A 351 -6.97 24.69 11.82
CA LEU A 351 -6.82 25.77 10.85
C LEU A 351 -7.86 26.88 11.09
N GLY A 352 -9.11 26.51 11.41
CA GLY A 352 -10.16 27.44 11.79
C GLY A 352 -9.83 28.22 13.06
N LEU A 353 -9.35 27.53 14.11
CA LEU A 353 -8.86 28.14 15.34
C LEU A 353 -7.67 29.06 15.11
N PHE A 354 -6.74 28.68 14.23
CA PHE A 354 -5.60 29.51 13.85
C PHE A 354 -6.06 30.79 13.12
N VAL A 355 -6.95 30.68 12.14
CA VAL A 355 -7.50 31.84 11.42
C VAL A 355 -8.27 32.77 12.36
N VAL A 356 -9.09 32.22 13.27
CA VAL A 356 -9.81 32.99 14.29
C VAL A 356 -8.84 33.68 15.26
N GLY A 357 -7.79 32.99 15.70
CA GLY A 357 -6.74 33.56 16.55
C GLY A 357 -5.98 34.69 15.85
N THR A 358 -5.68 34.55 14.56
CA THR A 358 -5.01 35.58 13.77
C THR A 358 -5.93 36.79 13.54
N ILE A 359 -7.23 36.59 13.31
CA ILE A 359 -8.20 37.69 13.16
C ILE A 359 -8.43 38.44 14.48
N ILE A 360 -8.44 37.73 15.62
CA ILE A 360 -8.59 38.33 16.94
C ILE A 360 -7.30 39.03 17.39
N GLY A 361 -6.13 38.50 17.04
CA GLY A 361 -4.84 39.12 17.36
C GLY A 361 -4.42 40.28 16.44
N LEU A 362 -5.14 40.49 15.33
CA LEU A 362 -5.00 41.66 14.44
C LEU A 362 -6.03 42.78 14.76
N ARG A 363 -6.83 42.62 15.81
CA ARG A 363 -7.62 43.68 16.44
C ARG A 363 -7.01 44.03 17.77
#